data_AF-A0A961A1G3-F1
#
_entry.id   AF-A0A961A1G3-F1
#
_cell.length_a   1.000
_cell.length_b   1.000
_cell.length_c   1.000
_cell.angle_alpha   90.00
_cell.angle_beta   90.00
_cell.angle_gamma   90.00
#
_symmetry.space_group_name_H-M   'P 1'
#
loop_
_entity.id
_entity.type
_entity.pdbx_description
1 polymer ?
#
loop_
_entity_poly.entity_id
_entity_poly.type
_entity_poly.pdbx_seq_one_letter_code
_entity_poly.pdbx_strand_id
1 'polypeptide(L)'
;MKKTYFTLTVLACLFLIYFLAIPFYNDFKMGQFEASLKETDFSLNTEVLATSWDFGILWGNSNHCDAVVRVLLASDLSFGDFYQQVMAAIKLKAPFNSQPLSLELYLWQEED
;
A
#
# COMPACT_ATOMS: atom_id res chain seq x y z
N MET A 1 0.98 -5.34 45.98
CA MET A 1 -0.24 -4.93 45.26
C MET A 1 -0.08 -3.64 44.46
N LYS A 2 0.25 -2.47 45.05
CA LYS A 2 0.34 -1.18 44.30
C LYS A 2 1.30 -1.18 43.09
N LYS A 3 2.47 -1.84 43.20
CA LYS A 3 3.45 -1.95 42.11
C LYS A 3 2.93 -2.73 40.90
N THR A 4 2.14 -3.79 41.13
CA THR A 4 1.57 -4.64 40.09
C THR A 4 0.54 -3.89 39.24
N TYR A 5 -0.31 -3.06 39.87
CA TYR A 5 -1.27 -2.23 39.15
C TYR A 5 -0.58 -1.16 38.29
N PHE A 6 0.46 -0.50 38.82
CA PHE A 6 1.23 0.48 38.06
C PHE A 6 1.86 -0.14 36.80
N THR A 7 2.50 -1.30 36.93
CA THR A 7 3.10 -2.02 35.79
C THR A 7 2.04 -2.42 34.75
N LEU A 8 0.88 -2.92 35.18
CA LEU A 8 -0.22 -3.28 34.28
C LEU A 8 -0.78 -2.06 33.53
N THR A 9 -0.94 -0.91 34.21
CA THR A 9 -1.39 0.33 33.58
C THR A 9 -0.40 0.80 32.52
N VAL A 10 0.90 0.78 32.82
CA VAL A 10 1.94 1.17 31.84
C VAL A 10 1.94 0.24 30.63
N LEU A 11 1.85 -1.07 30.84
CA LEU A 11 1.75 -2.06 29.75
C LEU A 11 0.49 -1.85 28.90
N ALA A 12 -0.66 -1.60 29.52
CA ALA A 12 -1.91 -1.33 28.80
C ALA A 12 -1.81 -0.03 27.98
N CYS A 13 -1.22 1.03 28.52
CA CYS A 13 -0.99 2.28 27.80
C CYS A 13 -0.05 2.08 26.60
N LEU A 14 1.05 1.34 26.77
CA LEU A 14 1.96 1.01 25.68
C LEU A 14 1.25 0.20 24.59
N PHE A 15 0.42 -0.77 24.97
CA PHE A 15 -0.33 -1.58 24.01
C PHE A 15 -1.33 -0.74 23.19
N LEU A 16 -2.04 0.19 23.85
CA LEU A 16 -2.95 1.11 23.17
C LEU A 16 -2.22 2.04 22.20
N ILE A 17 -1.06 2.58 22.59
CA ILE A 17 -0.25 3.45 21.73
C ILE A 17 0.23 2.67 20.50
N TYR A 18 0.73 1.44 20.68
CA TYR A 18 1.17 0.59 19.58
C TYR A 18 0.03 0.25 18.62
N PHE A 19 -1.15 -0.09 19.15
CA PHE A 19 -2.31 -0.43 18.34
C PHE A 19 -2.77 0.73 17.45
N LEU A 20 -2.66 1.97 17.94
CA LEU A 20 -2.99 3.18 17.16
C LEU A 20 -1.87 3.65 16.23
N ALA A 21 -0.60 3.39 16.59
CA ALA A 21 0.54 3.84 15.80
C ALA A 21 0.74 3.02 14.52
N ILE A 22 0.42 1.72 14.54
CA ILE A 22 0.55 0.82 13.39
C ILE A 22 -0.28 1.27 12.18
N PRO A 23 -1.61 1.51 12.29
CA PRO A 23 -2.40 1.95 11.13
C PRO A 23 -1.91 3.30 10.60
N PHE A 24 -1.54 4.24 11.48
CA PHE A 24 -1.00 5.53 11.05
C PHE A 24 0.32 5.40 10.27
N TYR A 25 1.23 4.54 10.74
CA TYR A 25 2.48 4.27 10.04
C TYR A 25 2.24 3.61 8.68
N ASN A 26 1.32 2.66 8.61
CA ASN A 26 0.97 1.95 7.39
C ASN A 26 0.35 2.90 6.34
N ASP A 27 -0.59 3.75 6.75
CA ASP A 27 -1.21 4.75 5.87
C ASP A 27 -0.20 5.79 5.39
N PHE A 28 0.71 6.24 6.27
CA PHE A 28 1.79 7.16 5.87
C PHE A 28 2.69 6.55 4.79
N LYS A 29 3.07 5.27 4.94
CA LYS A 29 3.88 4.56 3.94
C LYS A 29 3.14 4.35 2.62
N MET A 30 1.84 4.07 2.67
CA MET A 30 1.03 3.96 1.45
C MET A 30 0.83 5.30 0.75
N GLY A 31 0.66 6.41 1.49
CA GLY A 31 0.62 7.74 0.89
C GLY A 31 1.91 8.10 0.14
N GLN A 32 3.07 7.72 0.68
CA GLN A 32 4.35 7.87 -0.02
C GLN A 32 4.41 7.01 -1.30
N PHE A 33 3.84 5.81 -1.24
CA PHE A 33 3.79 4.92 -2.39
C PHE A 33 2.83 5.41 -3.48
N GLU A 34 1.64 5.87 -3.11
CA GLU A 34 0.68 6.50 -4.03
C GLU A 34 1.30 7.71 -4.74
N ALA A 35 2.01 8.57 -4.00
CA ALA A 35 2.73 9.68 -4.62
C ALA A 35 3.77 9.18 -5.64
N SER A 36 4.53 8.13 -5.30
CA SER A 36 5.49 7.54 -6.24
C SER A 36 4.84 6.89 -7.46
N LEU A 37 3.64 6.33 -7.32
CA LEU A 37 2.86 5.80 -8.43
C LEU A 37 2.42 6.93 -9.37
N LYS A 38 1.90 8.03 -8.84
CA LYS A 38 1.50 9.20 -9.64
C LYS A 38 2.68 9.88 -10.34
N GLU A 39 3.86 9.83 -9.74
CA GLU A 39 5.11 10.32 -10.34
C GLU A 39 5.75 9.31 -11.32
N THR A 40 5.28 8.06 -11.33
CA THR A 40 5.80 7.05 -12.26
C THR A 40 5.26 7.35 -13.64
N ASP A 41 6.18 7.63 -14.56
CA ASP A 41 5.86 7.75 -15.98
C ASP A 41 5.55 6.35 -16.54
N PHE A 42 4.26 6.00 -16.58
CA PHE A 42 3.76 4.73 -17.12
C PHE A 42 3.74 4.69 -18.66
N SER A 43 4.36 5.67 -19.33
CA SER A 43 4.34 6.00 -20.78
C SER A 43 3.36 7.12 -21.17
N LEU A 44 3.58 7.69 -22.36
CA LEU A 44 2.70 8.69 -22.98
C LEU A 44 1.24 8.21 -22.91
N ASN A 45 0.41 8.97 -22.20
CA ASN A 45 -1.05 8.81 -22.07
C ASN A 45 -1.55 7.78 -21.05
N THR A 46 -0.75 7.35 -20.07
CA THR A 46 -1.26 6.59 -18.92
C THR A 46 -1.32 7.44 -17.65
N GLU A 47 -2.50 7.54 -17.04
CA GLU A 47 -2.74 8.33 -15.81
C GLU A 47 -3.30 7.46 -14.69
N VAL A 48 -2.81 7.67 -13.45
CA VAL A 48 -3.39 7.05 -12.25
C VAL A 48 -4.67 7.79 -11.86
N LEU A 49 -5.82 7.16 -12.06
CA LEU A 49 -7.12 7.72 -11.68
C LEU A 49 -7.40 7.57 -10.18
N ALA A 50 -7.11 6.39 -9.63
CA ALA A 50 -7.43 6.07 -8.25
C ALA A 50 -6.46 5.02 -7.70
N THR A 51 -6.25 5.07 -6.38
CA THR A 51 -5.55 4.03 -5.65
C THR A 51 -6.34 3.63 -4.41
N SER A 52 -6.25 2.35 -4.05
CA SER A 52 -6.78 1.86 -2.78
C SER A 52 -5.83 0.81 -2.23
N TRP A 53 -5.76 0.68 -0.91
CA TRP A 53 -4.94 -0.34 -0.27
C TRP A 53 -5.67 -1.01 0.88
N ASP A 54 -5.46 -2.32 0.99
CA ASP A 54 -5.91 -3.11 2.13
C ASP A 54 -4.70 -3.75 2.80
N PHE A 55 -4.76 -3.84 4.12
CA PHE A 55 -3.82 -4.60 4.92
C PHE A 55 -4.50 -5.87 5.42
N GLY A 56 -3.81 -7.00 5.36
CA GLY A 56 -4.27 -8.26 5.95
C GLY A 56 -4.69 -8.11 7.42
N ILE A 57 -5.62 -8.96 7.86
CA ILE A 57 -6.15 -8.95 9.24
C ILE A 57 -4.99 -9.16 10.23
N LEU A 58 -4.94 -8.30 11.25
CA LEU A 58 -3.99 -8.34 12.37
C LEU A 58 -4.13 -9.62 13.21
N TRP A 59 -3.56 -10.74 12.77
CA TRP A 59 -3.40 -11.94 13.59
C TRP A 59 -1.94 -12.40 13.57
N GLY A 60 -1.25 -12.22 14.70
CA GLY A 60 0.13 -12.67 14.92
C GLY A 60 1.20 -11.59 14.68
N ASN A 61 2.46 -11.93 14.99
CA ASN A 61 3.65 -11.04 15.01
C ASN A 61 4.09 -10.49 13.64
N SER A 62 3.22 -10.44 12.62
CA SER A 62 3.58 -10.04 11.26
C SER A 62 2.63 -8.97 10.74
N ASN A 63 2.87 -7.72 11.17
CA ASN A 63 1.98 -6.58 11.00
C ASN A 63 2.04 -5.89 9.62
N HIS A 64 2.82 -6.42 8.67
CA HIS A 64 3.25 -5.62 7.51
C HIS A 64 3.36 -6.41 6.18
N CYS A 65 3.13 -7.73 6.20
CA CYS A 65 3.53 -8.60 5.10
C CYS A 65 2.46 -8.90 4.05
N ASP A 66 1.21 -8.44 4.25
CA ASP A 66 0.10 -8.72 3.36
C ASP A 66 -0.61 -7.43 2.98
N ALA A 67 0.11 -6.52 2.32
CA ALA A 67 -0.48 -5.32 1.76
C ALA A 67 -0.92 -5.59 0.31
N VAL A 68 -2.19 -5.33 0.02
CA VAL A 68 -2.73 -5.36 -1.34
C VAL A 68 -2.95 -3.93 -1.77
N VAL A 69 -2.27 -3.50 -2.83
CA VAL A 69 -2.45 -2.18 -3.43
C VAL A 69 -3.13 -2.36 -4.77
N ARG A 70 -4.21 -1.61 -4.97
CA ARG A 70 -4.97 -1.58 -6.21
C ARG A 70 -4.81 -0.21 -6.84
N VAL A 71 -4.47 -0.19 -8.11
CA VAL A 71 -4.26 1.04 -8.88
C VAL A 71 -5.16 0.96 -10.10
N LEU A 72 -6.01 1.97 -10.26
CA LEU A 72 -6.80 2.17 -11.48
C LEU A 72 -6.05 3.16 -12.38
N LEU A 73 -5.76 2.71 -13.59
CA LEU A 73 -5.01 3.45 -14.60
C LEU A 73 -5.93 3.72 -15.79
N ALA A 74 -5.98 4.96 -16.27
CA ALA A 74 -6.52 5.29 -17.58
C ALA A 74 -5.41 5.19 -18.62
N SER A 75 -5.70 4.58 -19.77
CA SER A 75 -4.77 4.57 -20.90
C SER A 75 -5.53 4.48 -22.21
N ASP A 76 -4.98 5.11 -23.24
CA ASP A 76 -5.39 4.94 -24.64
C ASP A 76 -4.77 3.68 -25.27
N LEU A 77 -3.87 3.01 -24.56
CA LEU A 77 -3.22 1.79 -25.01
C LEU A 77 -4.17 0.59 -25.00
N SER A 78 -3.94 -0.33 -25.93
CA SER A 78 -4.56 -1.66 -25.87
C SER A 78 -4.07 -2.42 -24.62
N PHE A 79 -4.91 -3.31 -24.08
CA PHE A 79 -4.55 -4.10 -22.89
C PHE A 79 -3.24 -4.89 -23.08
N GLY A 80 -2.98 -5.40 -24.29
CA GLY A 80 -1.77 -6.16 -24.60
C GLY A 80 -0.50 -5.30 -24.54
N ASP A 81 -0.56 -4.08 -25.08
CA ASP A 81 0.58 -3.14 -25.08
C ASP A 81 0.83 -2.59 -23.68
N PHE A 82 -0.24 -2.27 -22.95
CA PHE A 82 -0.17 -1.87 -21.55
C PHE A 82 0.51 -2.94 -20.69
N TYR A 83 0.10 -4.21 -20.81
CA TYR A 83 0.67 -5.31 -20.04
C TYR A 83 2.18 -5.49 -20.28
N GLN A 84 2.62 -5.43 -21.53
CA GLN A 84 4.05 -5.56 -21.88
C GLN A 84 4.88 -4.39 -21.31
N GLN A 85 4.34 -3.17 -21.35
CA GLN A 85 5.03 -1.99 -20.84
C GLN A 85 5.13 -1.97 -19.32
N VAL A 86 4.03 -2.25 -18.62
CA VAL A 86 3.97 -2.41 -17.16
C VAL A 86 5.00 -3.43 -16.69
N MET A 87 5.11 -4.57 -17.38
CA MET A 87 6.06 -5.63 -17.00
C MET A 87 7.52 -5.28 -17.26
N ALA A 88 7.80 -4.36 -18.19
CA ALA A 88 9.14 -3.90 -18.48
C ALA A 88 9.57 -2.66 -17.66
N ALA A 89 8.62 -1.79 -17.29
CA ALA A 89 8.90 -0.44 -16.80
C ALA A 89 8.78 -0.25 -15.28
N ILE A 90 8.02 -1.10 -14.58
CA ILE A 90 7.70 -0.91 -13.17
C ILE A 90 8.95 -1.10 -12.30
N LYS A 91 9.65 0.00 -12.04
CA LYS A 91 10.62 0.16 -10.94
C LYS A 91 9.93 0.89 -9.79
N LEU A 92 8.91 0.26 -9.23
CA LEU A 92 8.20 0.83 -8.09
C LEU A 92 9.03 0.71 -6.81
N LYS A 93 9.08 1.82 -6.07
CA LYS A 93 9.65 1.82 -4.72
C LYS A 93 8.63 1.18 -3.78
N ALA A 94 8.79 -0.09 -3.45
CA ALA A 94 7.90 -0.74 -2.50
C ALA A 94 7.78 0.08 -1.19
N PRO A 95 6.56 0.26 -0.63
CA PRO A 95 6.34 1.07 0.58
C PRO A 95 7.08 0.51 1.79
N PHE A 96 7.29 -0.80 1.79
CA PHE A 96 7.98 -1.54 2.83
C PHE A 96 9.23 -2.20 2.25
N ASN A 97 10.36 -2.00 2.92
CA ASN A 97 11.59 -2.67 2.54
C ASN A 97 11.39 -4.19 2.72
N SER A 98 11.40 -4.94 1.61
CA SER A 98 11.49 -6.42 1.58
C SER A 98 10.27 -7.23 2.05
N GLN A 99 9.05 -6.69 2.00
CA GLN A 99 7.83 -7.43 2.37
C GLN A 99 6.94 -7.76 1.15
N PRO A 100 6.13 -8.83 1.21
CA PRO A 100 5.21 -9.15 0.13
C PRO A 100 4.21 -7.99 -0.06
N LEU A 101 4.25 -7.40 -1.24
CA LEU A 101 3.27 -6.43 -1.72
C LEU A 101 2.57 -7.08 -2.90
N SER A 102 1.25 -7.25 -2.81
CA SER A 102 0.45 -7.58 -3.99
C SER A 102 0.05 -6.28 -4.66
N LEU A 103 0.45 -6.09 -5.92
CA LEU A 103 0.05 -4.96 -6.73
C LEU A 103 -0.95 -5.43 -7.79
N GLU A 104 -2.18 -4.96 -7.69
CA GLU A 104 -3.26 -5.22 -8.64
C GLU A 104 -3.44 -3.96 -9.50
N LEU A 105 -3.30 -4.12 -10.82
CA LEU A 105 -3.43 -3.04 -11.78
C LEU A 105 -4.73 -3.25 -12.57
N TYR A 106 -5.57 -2.22 -12.59
CA TYR A 106 -6.81 -2.19 -13.34
C TYR A 106 -6.70 -1.14 -14.43
N LEU A 107 -7.05 -1.51 -15.65
CA LEU A 107 -7.08 -0.60 -16.79
C LEU A 107 -8.52 -0.12 -17.00
N TRP A 108 -8.72 1.19 -16.97
CA TRP A 108 -9.92 1.86 -17.43
C TRP A 108 -9.73 2.27 -18.89
N GLN A 109 -10.58 1.75 -19.76
CA GLN A 109 -10.66 2.16 -21.16
C GLN A 109 -12.04 2.77 -21.37
N GLU A 110 -12.10 4.00 -21.88
CA GLU A 110 -13.36 4.53 -22.39
C GLU A 110 -13.67 3.83 -23.71
N GLU A 111 -14.84 3.19 -23.81
CA GLU A 111 -15.33 2.68 -25.09
C GLU A 111 -15.72 3.88 -25.97
N ASP A 112 -15.06 4.01 -27.12
CA ASP A 112 -15.45 4.93 -28.19
C ASP A 112 -16.86 4.62 -28.76
#